data_AF-A0A376L0X4-F1
#
_entry.id   AF-A0A376L0X4-F1
#
_cell.length_a   1.000
_cell.length_b   1.000
_cell.length_c   1.000
_cell.angle_alpha   90.00
_cell.angle_beta   90.00
_cell.angle_gamma   90.00
#
_symmetry.space_group_name_H-M   'P 1'
#
loop_
_entity.id
_entity.type
_entity.pdbx_description
1 polymer ?
#
loop_
_entity_poly.entity_id
_entity_poly.type
_entity_poly.pdbx_seq_one_letter_code
_entity_poly.pdbx_strand_id
1 'polypeptide(L)'
;MDRYPFGLQQYRAAKLRIYENAKVCVVNADDALTMPIRGADERCVSFGVNMGDYHLNHQQGETWLRVKGEKVLNVKEMKLSGQHNYTNALAALALADAAGLPRASSLKALTTFTGLPHRFEVVLEHNGVRWINDSKATNVGSTEAALNGLQVDGTLHLLLGGDGKSADFSPLARYLNGDNVRLYCFGRDGAQLAALRRKWQNKPKLWNRRCRLLAPRVQPGRYGSALPGLCQP
;
A
#
# COMPACT_ATOMS: atom_id res chain seq x y z
N MET A 1 1.57 2.84 -17.95
CA MET A 1 1.92 4.00 -18.81
C MET A 1 1.55 3.72 -20.26
N ASP A 2 1.58 2.46 -20.68
CA ASP A 2 0.82 1.85 -21.79
C ASP A 2 -0.43 2.57 -22.31
N ARG A 3 -1.35 3.06 -21.46
CA ARG A 3 -2.60 3.72 -21.87
C ARG A 3 -2.55 5.26 -21.91
N TYR A 4 -1.43 5.86 -21.52
CA TYR A 4 -1.26 7.31 -21.40
C TYR A 4 0.02 7.73 -22.14
N PRO A 5 -0.05 7.95 -23.47
CA PRO A 5 1.13 8.22 -24.29
C PRO A 5 1.85 9.53 -23.92
N PHE A 6 1.13 10.50 -23.33
CA PHE A 6 1.73 11.75 -22.83
C PHE A 6 2.15 11.66 -21.35
N GLY A 7 2.23 10.44 -20.83
CA GLY A 7 2.83 10.11 -19.56
C GLY A 7 2.04 10.52 -18.31
N LEU A 8 2.78 10.77 -17.22
CA LEU A 8 2.21 10.93 -15.88
C LEU A 8 1.26 12.14 -15.79
N GLN A 9 1.55 13.23 -16.50
CA GLN A 9 0.70 14.42 -16.48
C GLN A 9 -0.65 14.17 -17.17
N GLN A 10 -0.70 13.35 -18.23
CA GLN A 10 -1.96 12.94 -18.85
C GLN A 10 -2.78 12.05 -17.92
N TYR A 11 -2.13 11.10 -17.25
CA TYR A 11 -2.77 10.26 -16.24
C TYR A 11 -3.34 11.09 -15.09
N ARG A 12 -2.57 12.07 -14.61
CA ARG A 12 -3.01 13.03 -13.60
C ARG A 12 -4.21 13.84 -14.08
N ALA A 13 -4.14 14.44 -15.27
CA ALA A 13 -5.23 15.22 -15.84
C ALA A 13 -6.53 14.43 -15.94
N ALA A 14 -6.46 13.15 -16.32
CA ALA A 14 -7.62 12.26 -16.35
C ALA A 14 -8.26 12.07 -14.96
N LYS A 15 -7.46 11.99 -13.89
CA LYS A 15 -7.96 11.88 -12.51
C LYS A 15 -8.56 13.18 -11.99
N LEU A 16 -7.94 14.31 -12.28
CA LEU A 16 -8.38 15.62 -11.76
C LEU A 16 -9.78 16.01 -12.23
N ARG A 17 -10.29 15.40 -13.31
CA ARG A 17 -11.69 15.52 -13.73
C ARG A 17 -12.69 15.11 -12.66
N ILE A 18 -12.32 14.25 -11.70
CA ILE A 18 -13.20 13.86 -10.59
C ILE A 18 -13.63 15.03 -9.70
N TYR A 19 -12.86 16.13 -9.70
CA TYR A 19 -13.17 17.34 -8.93
C TYR A 19 -14.06 18.33 -9.69
N GLU A 20 -14.30 18.12 -10.98
CA GLU A 20 -15.22 18.96 -11.76
C GLU A 20 -16.63 18.84 -11.18
N ASN A 21 -17.23 19.97 -10.80
CA ASN A 21 -18.56 20.07 -10.16
C ASN A 21 -18.71 19.35 -8.81
N ALA A 22 -17.62 18.87 -8.20
CA ALA A 22 -17.68 18.32 -6.85
C ALA A 22 -18.02 19.42 -5.83
N LYS A 23 -18.96 19.14 -4.93
CA LYS A 23 -19.32 20.06 -3.83
C LYS A 23 -18.17 20.22 -2.83
N VAL A 24 -17.49 19.12 -2.53
CA VAL A 24 -16.31 19.05 -1.66
C VAL A 24 -15.27 18.19 -2.37
N CYS A 25 -14.02 18.62 -2.33
CA CYS A 25 -12.88 17.91 -2.90
C CYS A 25 -12.01 17.38 -1.76
N VAL A 26 -11.77 16.08 -1.68
CA VAL A 26 -10.82 15.52 -0.71
C VAL A 26 -9.47 15.30 -1.39
N VAL A 27 -8.42 15.91 -0.86
CA VAL A 27 -7.06 15.92 -1.45
C VAL A 27 -6.03 15.36 -0.47
N ASN A 28 -4.95 14.77 -1.00
CA ASN A 28 -3.84 14.28 -0.18
C ASN A 28 -2.80 15.39 0.00
N ALA A 29 -2.60 15.85 1.22
CA ALA A 29 -1.63 16.90 1.55
C ALA A 29 -0.17 16.46 1.31
N ASP A 30 0.10 15.16 1.38
CA ASP A 30 1.44 14.60 1.13
C ASP A 30 1.72 14.35 -0.37
N ASP A 31 0.74 14.55 -1.26
CA ASP A 31 0.89 14.37 -2.70
C ASP A 31 0.25 15.52 -3.50
N ALA A 32 1.11 16.44 -3.94
CA ALA A 32 0.74 17.61 -4.74
C ALA A 32 0.08 17.26 -6.08
N LEU A 33 0.29 16.05 -6.62
CA LEU A 33 -0.35 15.64 -7.87
C LEU A 33 -1.86 15.41 -7.70
N THR A 34 -2.33 15.21 -6.47
CA THR A 34 -3.75 15.08 -6.14
C THR A 34 -4.49 16.43 -6.08
N MET A 35 -3.76 17.54 -5.98
CA MET A 35 -4.40 18.86 -5.93
C MET A 35 -4.90 19.31 -7.31
N PRO A 36 -6.05 20.01 -7.40
CA PRO A 36 -6.52 20.64 -8.63
C PRO A 36 -5.45 21.55 -9.26
N ILE A 37 -5.47 21.70 -10.59
CA ILE A 37 -4.47 22.50 -11.33
C ILE A 37 -4.44 23.95 -10.86
N ARG A 38 -5.60 24.52 -10.50
CA ARG A 38 -5.73 25.90 -10.02
C ARG A 38 -5.36 26.07 -8.54
N GLY A 39 -4.89 25.00 -7.89
CA GLY A 39 -4.66 24.94 -6.44
C GLY A 39 -5.89 24.46 -5.68
N ALA A 40 -5.70 24.17 -4.39
CA ALA A 40 -6.80 23.88 -3.48
C ALA A 40 -7.65 25.15 -3.28
N ASP A 41 -8.95 25.06 -3.57
CA ASP A 41 -9.91 26.12 -3.30
C ASP A 41 -10.64 25.87 -1.96
N GLU A 42 -11.57 26.74 -1.59
CA GLU A 42 -12.34 26.64 -0.33
C GLU A 42 -13.15 25.33 -0.20
N ARG A 43 -13.36 24.58 -1.29
CA ARG A 43 -14.05 23.29 -1.27
C ARG A 43 -13.12 22.13 -0.95
N CYS A 44 -11.80 22.37 -0.91
CA CYS A 44 -10.80 21.33 -0.70
C CYS A 44 -10.61 21.05 0.79
N VAL A 45 -10.85 19.80 1.18
CA VAL A 45 -10.53 19.23 2.49
C VAL A 45 -9.33 18.32 2.32
N SER A 46 -8.35 18.47 3.19
CA SER A 46 -7.07 17.76 3.07
C SER A 46 -6.94 16.63 4.08
N PHE A 47 -6.32 15.52 3.66
CA PHE A 47 -5.84 14.48 4.56
C PHE A 47 -4.35 14.23 4.37
N GLY A 48 -3.66 13.77 5.40
CA GLY A 48 -2.24 13.44 5.31
C GLY A 48 -1.67 12.78 6.56
N VAL A 49 -0.35 12.59 6.58
CA VAL A 49 0.38 11.98 7.69
C VAL A 49 0.62 13.03 8.78
N ASN A 50 1.38 14.07 8.46
CA ASN A 50 1.80 15.10 9.43
C ASN A 50 1.03 16.42 9.28
N MET A 51 0.24 16.57 8.21
CA MET A 51 -0.46 17.79 7.86
C MET A 51 -1.81 17.48 7.20
N GLY A 52 -2.65 18.51 7.14
CA GLY A 52 -4.00 18.47 6.59
C GLY A 52 -5.08 18.58 7.65
N ASP A 53 -6.30 18.83 7.21
CA ASP A 53 -7.48 18.91 8.05
C ASP A 53 -7.70 17.60 8.80
N TYR A 54 -7.42 16.47 8.14
CA TYR A 54 -7.42 15.12 8.68
C TYR A 54 -5.99 14.60 8.70
N HIS A 55 -5.39 14.38 9.87
CA HIS A 55 -3.99 13.95 9.95
C HIS A 55 -3.74 12.93 11.05
N LEU A 56 -2.58 12.28 11.00
CA LEU A 56 -2.14 11.36 12.03
C LEU A 56 -1.42 12.11 13.15
N ASN A 57 -1.59 11.63 14.37
CA ASN A 57 -0.82 12.12 15.51
C ASN A 57 -0.14 10.96 16.21
N HIS A 58 1.18 11.04 16.27
CA HIS A 58 2.02 10.09 16.99
C HIS A 58 2.32 10.65 18.38
N GLN A 59 1.85 9.99 19.43
CA GLN A 59 2.13 10.35 20.83
C GLN A 59 2.37 9.10 21.66
N GLN A 60 3.48 9.09 22.41
CA GLN A 60 3.82 8.02 23.37
C GLN A 60 3.76 6.60 22.77
N GLY A 61 4.17 6.43 21.51
CA GLY A 61 4.13 5.14 20.82
C GLY A 61 2.75 4.74 20.28
N GLU A 62 1.74 5.59 20.43
CA GLU A 62 0.42 5.41 19.84
C GLU A 62 0.22 6.31 18.63
N THR A 63 -0.65 5.88 17.71
CA THR A 63 -1.07 6.66 16.56
C THR A 63 -2.56 6.94 16.66
N TRP A 64 -2.94 8.20 16.46
CA TRP A 64 -4.32 8.68 16.55
C TRP A 64 -4.73 9.31 15.23
N LEU A 65 -5.98 9.09 14.82
CA LEU A 65 -6.62 9.90 13.78
C LEU A 65 -7.05 11.22 14.40
N ARG A 66 -6.71 12.34 13.76
CA ARG A 66 -7.13 13.69 14.16
C ARG A 66 -7.88 14.41 13.07
N VAL A 67 -8.85 15.23 13.48
CA VAL A 67 -9.61 16.13 12.61
C VAL A 67 -9.52 17.53 13.18
N LYS A 68 -8.94 18.48 12.45
CA LYS A 68 -8.75 19.89 12.85
C LYS A 68 -8.19 20.07 14.26
N GLY A 69 -7.29 19.16 14.65
CA GLY A 69 -6.63 19.17 15.96
C GLY A 69 -7.29 18.31 17.04
N GLU A 70 -8.52 17.82 16.84
CA GLU A 70 -9.19 16.93 17.78
C GLU A 70 -8.83 15.46 17.52
N LYS A 71 -8.56 14.68 18.57
CA LYS A 71 -8.37 13.23 18.47
C LYS A 71 -9.72 12.56 18.35
N VAL A 72 -9.93 11.78 17.28
CA VAL A 72 -11.22 11.15 17.00
C VAL A 72 -11.21 9.62 17.13
N LEU A 73 -10.06 8.96 16.91
CA LEU A 73 -9.95 7.51 17.02
C LEU A 73 -8.51 7.07 17.28
N ASN A 74 -8.29 6.15 18.22
CA ASN A 74 -7.00 5.49 18.37
C ASN A 74 -6.89 4.37 17.32
N VAL A 75 -5.80 4.31 16.55
CA VAL A 75 -5.69 3.27 15.51
C VAL A 75 -5.60 1.85 16.10
N LYS A 76 -5.32 1.69 17.40
CA LYS A 76 -5.41 0.41 18.11
C LYS A 76 -6.81 -0.20 18.09
N GLU A 77 -7.85 0.62 17.91
CA GLU A 77 -9.24 0.16 17.78
C GLU A 77 -9.56 -0.35 16.37
N MET A 78 -8.72 -0.04 15.38
CA MET A 78 -8.90 -0.51 14.01
C MET A 78 -8.33 -1.91 13.83
N LYS A 79 -8.97 -2.72 12.99
CA LYS A 79 -8.41 -4.03 12.57
C LYS A 79 -7.30 -3.86 11.54
N LEU A 80 -7.38 -2.81 10.72
CA LEU A 80 -6.34 -2.48 9.77
C LEU A 80 -5.12 -1.88 10.47
N SER A 81 -3.94 -2.28 10.02
CA SER A 81 -2.66 -1.75 10.49
C SER A 81 -1.85 -1.13 9.35
N GLY A 82 -0.89 -0.27 9.70
CA GLY A 82 0.01 0.39 8.76
C GLY A 82 -0.44 1.78 8.34
N GLN A 83 0.54 2.68 8.17
CA GLN A 83 0.33 4.11 7.94
C GLN A 83 -0.58 4.41 6.74
N HIS A 84 -0.43 3.69 5.63
CA HIS A 84 -1.27 3.89 4.44
C HIS A 84 -2.75 3.55 4.68
N ASN A 85 -3.04 2.57 5.56
CA ASN A 85 -4.41 2.26 5.95
C ASN A 85 -4.99 3.34 6.85
N TYR A 86 -4.16 3.96 7.70
CA TYR A 86 -4.59 5.09 8.52
C TYR A 86 -4.89 6.33 7.66
N THR A 87 -4.06 6.63 6.65
CA THR A 87 -4.38 7.71 5.69
C THR A 87 -5.61 7.39 4.84
N ASN A 88 -5.82 6.13 4.46
CA ASN A 88 -7.07 5.71 3.80
C ASN A 88 -8.30 5.92 4.71
N ALA A 89 -8.16 5.64 6.01
CA ALA A 89 -9.22 5.88 6.98
C ALA A 89 -9.52 7.39 7.14
N LEU A 90 -8.49 8.24 7.15
CA LEU A 90 -8.65 9.70 7.15
C LEU A 90 -9.38 10.20 5.89
N ALA A 91 -9.01 9.71 4.71
CA ALA A 91 -9.68 10.04 3.45
C ALA A 91 -11.15 9.59 3.44
N ALA A 92 -11.41 8.36 3.91
CA ALA A 92 -12.77 7.83 4.03
C ALA A 92 -13.62 8.63 5.02
N LEU A 93 -13.04 9.04 6.15
CA LEU A 93 -13.72 9.85 7.16
C LEU A 93 -14.03 11.25 6.63
N ALA A 94 -13.09 11.90 5.93
CA ALA A 94 -13.31 13.19 5.29
C ALA A 94 -14.45 13.14 4.26
N LEU A 95 -14.51 12.08 3.44
CA LEU A 95 -15.60 11.87 2.49
C LEU A 95 -16.95 11.63 3.19
N ALA A 96 -16.96 10.82 4.26
CA ALA A 96 -18.16 10.54 5.04
C ALA A 96 -18.72 11.81 5.71
N ASP A 97 -17.85 12.64 6.29
CA ASP A 97 -18.23 13.92 6.87
C ASP A 97 -18.77 14.89 5.81
N ALA A 98 -18.11 14.97 4.64
CA ALA A 98 -18.56 15.81 3.53
C ALA A 98 -19.93 15.37 2.96
N ALA A 99 -20.25 14.07 3.07
CA ALA A 99 -21.55 13.51 2.71
C ALA A 99 -22.62 13.68 3.81
N GLY A 100 -22.27 14.25 4.97
CA GLY A 100 -23.19 14.46 6.10
C GLY A 100 -23.51 13.20 6.89
N LEU A 101 -22.65 12.16 6.83
CA LEU A 101 -22.84 10.95 7.64
C LEU A 101 -22.51 11.21 9.11
N PRO A 102 -23.23 10.59 10.07
CA PRO A 102 -22.92 10.73 11.49
C PRO A 102 -21.49 10.27 11.81
N ARG A 103 -20.73 11.13 12.49
CA ARG A 103 -19.33 10.86 12.85
C ARG A 103 -19.18 9.57 13.66
N ALA A 104 -20.03 9.37 14.66
CA ALA A 104 -19.97 8.19 15.53
C ALA A 104 -20.12 6.87 14.74
N SER A 105 -21.06 6.83 13.78
CA SER A 105 -21.28 5.66 12.91
C SER A 105 -20.08 5.43 11.98
N SER A 106 -19.50 6.49 11.44
CA SER A 106 -18.32 6.42 10.57
C SER A 106 -17.10 5.89 11.31
N LEU A 107 -16.86 6.36 12.55
CA LEU A 107 -15.80 5.84 13.41
C LEU A 107 -16.03 4.38 13.78
N LYS A 108 -17.27 3.99 14.09
CA LYS A 108 -17.61 2.58 14.37
C LYS A 108 -17.28 1.69 13.18
N ALA A 109 -17.59 2.12 11.96
CA ALA A 109 -17.26 1.36 10.75
C ALA A 109 -15.75 1.16 10.57
N LEU A 110 -14.91 2.15 10.93
CA LEU A 110 -13.45 2.01 10.90
C LEU A 110 -12.94 0.93 11.87
N THR A 111 -13.62 0.71 13.00
CA THR A 111 -13.25 -0.34 13.98
C THR A 111 -13.68 -1.76 13.54
N THR A 112 -14.69 -1.87 12.67
CA THR A 112 -15.23 -3.17 12.24
C THR A 112 -14.72 -3.63 10.89
N PHE A 113 -14.18 -2.72 10.07
CA PHE A 113 -13.66 -3.06 8.75
C PHE A 113 -12.37 -3.88 8.84
N THR A 114 -12.39 -5.08 8.28
CA THR A 114 -11.27 -6.05 8.32
C THR A 114 -10.37 -6.01 7.09
N GLY A 115 -10.67 -5.14 6.12
CA GLY A 115 -9.93 -5.06 4.86
C GLY A 115 -10.68 -5.68 3.69
N LEU A 116 -9.98 -5.80 2.57
CA LEU A 116 -10.51 -6.46 1.37
C LEU A 116 -9.70 -7.74 1.13
N PRO A 117 -10.33 -8.81 0.62
CA PRO A 117 -9.60 -9.97 0.12
C PRO A 117 -8.50 -9.53 -0.84
N HIS A 118 -7.35 -10.19 -0.77
CA HIS A 118 -6.19 -9.94 -1.63
C HIS A 118 -5.46 -8.59 -1.45
N ARG A 119 -5.78 -7.83 -0.38
CA ARG A 119 -5.03 -6.62 0.03
C ARG A 119 -4.31 -6.89 1.35
N PHE A 120 -3.02 -7.18 1.27
CA PHE A 120 -2.17 -7.50 2.42
C PHE A 120 -2.81 -8.51 3.41
N GLU A 121 -3.48 -9.51 2.86
CA GLU A 121 -4.30 -10.47 3.59
C GLU A 121 -3.43 -11.63 4.12
N VAL A 122 -3.45 -11.91 5.42
CA VAL A 122 -2.79 -13.12 5.93
C VAL A 122 -3.66 -14.33 5.59
N VAL A 123 -3.23 -15.13 4.62
CA VAL A 123 -3.96 -16.32 4.15
C VAL A 123 -3.59 -17.59 4.91
N LEU A 124 -2.41 -17.61 5.54
CA LEU A 124 -1.96 -18.71 6.37
C LEU A 124 -0.92 -18.21 7.36
N GLU A 125 -1.09 -18.55 8.63
CA GLU A 125 -0.03 -18.46 9.62
C GLU A 125 0.21 -19.85 10.19
N HIS A 126 1.40 -20.39 9.93
CA HIS A 126 1.73 -21.75 10.34
C HIS A 126 3.23 -21.89 10.57
N ASN A 127 3.62 -22.59 11.63
CA ASN A 127 5.02 -22.84 11.98
C ASN A 127 5.89 -21.57 12.05
N GLY A 128 5.32 -20.47 12.57
CA GLY A 128 6.02 -19.18 12.71
C GLY A 128 6.19 -18.41 11.40
N VAL A 129 5.39 -18.72 10.38
CA VAL A 129 5.51 -18.14 9.03
C VAL A 129 4.19 -17.56 8.59
N ARG A 130 4.21 -16.32 8.08
CA ARG A 130 3.02 -15.56 7.65
C ARG A 130 2.95 -15.47 6.13
N TRP A 131 1.99 -16.16 5.54
CA TRP A 131 1.72 -16.08 4.12
C TRP A 131 0.77 -14.91 3.87
N ILE A 132 1.25 -13.88 3.19
CA ILE A 132 0.49 -12.66 2.91
C ILE A 132 0.10 -12.67 1.43
N ASN A 133 -1.18 -12.51 1.13
CA ASN A 133 -1.69 -12.31 -0.21
C ASN A 133 -1.91 -10.81 -0.44
N ASP A 134 -1.07 -10.24 -1.29
CA ASP A 134 -1.18 -8.86 -1.74
C ASP A 134 -1.27 -8.76 -3.27
N SER A 135 -1.98 -9.72 -3.88
CA SER A 135 -2.12 -9.78 -5.35
C SER A 135 -2.78 -8.55 -5.98
N LYS A 136 -3.46 -7.71 -5.18
CA LYS A 136 -3.98 -6.40 -5.65
C LYS A 136 -2.92 -5.29 -5.70
N ALA A 137 -1.72 -5.49 -5.16
CA ALA A 137 -0.58 -4.62 -5.45
C ALA A 137 -0.18 -4.80 -6.92
N THR A 138 -0.73 -3.93 -7.76
CA THR A 138 -0.67 -4.04 -9.23
C THR A 138 0.20 -2.97 -9.86
N ASN A 139 0.85 -2.15 -9.03
CA ASN A 139 1.73 -1.06 -9.41
C ASN A 139 2.80 -0.90 -8.32
N VAL A 140 3.88 -0.18 -8.68
CA VAL A 140 5.05 0.03 -7.83
C VAL A 140 4.68 0.66 -6.48
N GLY A 141 3.87 1.71 -6.48
CA GLY A 141 3.47 2.42 -5.26
C GLY A 141 2.69 1.54 -4.28
N SER A 142 1.86 0.60 -4.76
CA SER A 142 1.17 -0.36 -3.89
C SER A 142 2.15 -1.31 -3.21
N THR A 143 3.17 -1.81 -3.93
CA THR A 143 4.22 -2.63 -3.33
C THR A 143 5.09 -1.83 -2.36
N GLU A 144 5.38 -0.56 -2.64
CA GLU A 144 6.08 0.32 -1.70
C GLU A 144 5.29 0.49 -0.39
N ALA A 145 3.97 0.72 -0.47
CA ALA A 145 3.12 0.84 0.71
C ALA A 145 3.11 -0.44 1.56
N ALA A 146 3.14 -1.61 0.91
CA ALA A 146 3.25 -2.90 1.57
C ALA A 146 4.62 -3.10 2.25
N LEU A 147 5.72 -2.74 1.57
CA LEU A 147 7.08 -2.91 2.10
C LEU A 147 7.43 -1.91 3.21
N ASN A 148 6.96 -0.67 3.11
CA ASN A 148 7.31 0.39 4.07
C ASN A 148 6.74 0.14 5.49
N GLY A 149 5.61 -0.56 5.59
CA GLY A 149 4.97 -0.89 6.88
C GLY A 149 5.32 -2.28 7.41
N LEU A 150 6.11 -3.07 6.67
CA LEU A 150 6.28 -4.49 6.96
C LEU A 150 7.43 -4.71 7.95
N GLN A 151 7.07 -5.22 9.14
CA GLN A 151 8.02 -5.74 10.11
C GLN A 151 8.18 -7.25 9.91
N VAL A 152 9.40 -7.70 9.68
CA VAL A 152 9.74 -9.09 9.38
C VAL A 152 10.78 -9.59 10.37
N ASP A 153 10.38 -10.51 11.24
CA ASP A 153 11.31 -11.25 12.08
C ASP A 153 11.99 -12.35 11.26
N GLY A 154 13.08 -12.02 10.57
CA GLY A 154 13.86 -12.95 9.76
C GLY A 154 13.86 -12.63 8.27
N THR A 155 13.66 -13.63 7.39
CA THR A 155 13.84 -13.44 5.93
C THR A 155 12.52 -13.13 5.22
N LEU A 156 12.46 -11.99 4.54
CA LEU A 156 11.41 -11.63 3.60
C LEU A 156 11.57 -12.38 2.27
N HIS A 157 10.57 -13.18 1.89
CA HIS A 157 10.52 -13.86 0.60
C HIS A 157 9.54 -13.12 -0.31
N LEU A 158 10.01 -12.27 -1.23
CA LEU A 158 9.15 -11.41 -2.04
C LEU A 158 8.89 -12.01 -3.43
N LEU A 159 7.62 -12.05 -3.84
CA LEU A 159 7.25 -12.51 -5.19
C LEU A 159 6.89 -11.29 -6.04
N LEU A 160 7.66 -11.05 -7.10
CA LEU A 160 7.42 -9.92 -7.99
C LEU A 160 7.21 -10.43 -9.41
N GLY A 161 6.20 -9.97 -10.11
CA GLY A 161 6.01 -10.39 -11.49
C GLY A 161 4.73 -9.90 -12.13
N GLY A 162 4.57 -10.26 -13.41
CA GLY A 162 3.44 -9.88 -14.25
C GLY A 162 3.82 -8.91 -15.37
N ASP A 163 2.85 -8.12 -15.83
CA ASP A 163 3.00 -7.01 -16.77
C ASP A 163 3.05 -5.68 -15.99
N GLY A 164 4.23 -5.08 -15.92
CA GLY A 164 4.50 -3.82 -15.23
C GLY A 164 4.07 -2.58 -16.00
N LYS A 165 3.51 -2.72 -17.21
CA LYS A 165 2.95 -1.61 -18.01
C LYS A 165 3.94 -0.47 -18.23
N SER A 166 5.21 -0.82 -18.42
CA SER A 166 6.34 0.09 -18.59
C SER A 166 6.60 1.00 -17.39
N ALA A 167 6.28 0.55 -16.18
CA ALA A 167 6.59 1.27 -14.95
C ALA A 167 8.11 1.27 -14.66
N ASP A 168 8.57 2.32 -13.98
CA ASP A 168 9.90 2.32 -13.39
C ASP A 168 9.86 1.61 -12.03
N PHE A 169 10.62 0.51 -11.92
CA PHE A 169 10.72 -0.28 -10.68
C PHE A 169 11.85 0.19 -9.75
N SER A 170 12.65 1.18 -10.16
CA SER A 170 13.75 1.72 -9.36
C SER A 170 13.37 2.10 -7.92
N PRO A 171 12.16 2.63 -7.62
CA PRO A 171 11.78 2.99 -6.25
C PRO A 171 11.73 1.80 -5.28
N LEU A 172 11.57 0.57 -5.80
CA LEU A 172 11.56 -0.63 -4.95
C LEU A 172 12.94 -0.97 -4.41
N ALA A 173 14.02 -0.60 -5.11
CA ALA A 173 15.38 -1.04 -4.80
C ALA A 173 15.80 -0.74 -3.35
N ARG A 174 15.36 0.40 -2.79
CA ARG A 174 15.66 0.79 -1.39
C ARG A 174 15.17 -0.22 -0.35
N TYR A 175 14.05 -0.89 -0.62
CA TYR A 175 13.44 -1.88 0.27
C TYR A 175 14.04 -3.29 0.12
N LEU A 176 14.84 -3.52 -0.92
CA LEU A 176 15.38 -4.84 -1.26
C LEU A 176 16.82 -5.04 -0.76
N ASN A 177 17.34 -4.06 -0.04
CA ASN A 177 18.67 -4.11 0.58
C ASN A 177 18.68 -5.03 1.82
N GLY A 178 19.87 -5.46 2.23
CA GLY A 178 20.08 -6.36 3.36
C GLY A 178 20.11 -7.84 2.99
N ASP A 179 20.57 -8.67 3.92
CA ASP A 179 20.78 -10.11 3.70
C ASP A 179 19.50 -10.94 3.88
N ASN A 180 18.51 -10.35 4.56
CA ASN A 180 17.24 -10.96 4.93
C ASN A 180 16.15 -10.80 3.87
N VAL A 181 16.47 -10.41 2.64
CA VAL A 181 15.50 -10.33 1.54
C VAL A 181 15.81 -11.40 0.51
N ARG A 182 14.79 -12.03 -0.08
CA ARG A 182 14.90 -12.98 -1.20
C ARG A 182 13.85 -12.64 -2.25
N LEU A 183 14.28 -12.47 -3.49
CA LEU A 183 13.40 -12.11 -4.61
C LEU A 183 13.09 -13.31 -5.49
N TYR A 184 11.82 -13.47 -5.84
CA TYR A 184 11.34 -14.50 -6.75
C TYR A 184 10.57 -13.82 -7.89
N CYS A 185 11.27 -13.54 -9.00
CA CYS A 185 10.74 -12.70 -10.07
C CYS A 185 10.14 -13.51 -11.24
N PHE A 186 8.93 -13.21 -11.72
CA PHE A 186 8.23 -13.98 -12.77
C PHE A 186 7.45 -13.10 -13.76
N GLY A 187 6.83 -13.72 -14.76
CA GLY A 187 6.02 -13.03 -15.76
C GLY A 187 6.87 -12.25 -16.78
N ARG A 188 6.20 -11.37 -17.54
CA ARG A 188 6.78 -10.59 -18.63
C ARG A 188 7.99 -9.76 -18.17
N ASP A 189 7.84 -9.04 -17.06
CA ASP A 189 8.86 -8.11 -16.56
C ASP A 189 9.74 -8.70 -15.46
N GLY A 190 9.68 -10.03 -15.26
CA GLY A 190 10.43 -10.71 -14.19
C GLY A 190 11.95 -10.52 -14.28
N ALA A 191 12.51 -10.36 -15.48
CA ALA A 191 13.94 -10.09 -15.66
C ALA A 191 14.33 -8.69 -15.18
N GLN A 192 13.51 -7.67 -15.48
CA GLN A 192 13.73 -6.29 -15.05
C GLN A 192 13.63 -6.17 -13.52
N LEU A 193 12.65 -6.85 -12.92
CA LEU A 193 12.50 -6.93 -11.47
C LEU A 193 13.68 -7.65 -10.79
N ALA A 194 14.20 -8.73 -11.39
CA ALA A 194 15.38 -9.43 -10.87
C ALA A 194 16.65 -8.57 -10.94
N ALA A 195 16.73 -7.66 -11.92
CA ALA A 195 17.87 -6.76 -12.07
C ALA A 195 18.01 -5.76 -10.91
N LEU A 196 16.93 -5.49 -10.16
CA LEU A 196 16.95 -4.65 -8.96
C LEU A 196 17.91 -5.18 -7.88
N ARG A 197 18.24 -6.49 -7.90
CA ARG A 197 19.16 -7.10 -6.95
C ARG A 197 20.02 -8.20 -7.59
N ARG A 198 21.23 -7.82 -8.04
CA ARG A 198 22.19 -8.71 -8.70
C ARG A 198 22.67 -9.90 -7.85
N LYS A 199 22.70 -9.80 -6.51
CA LYS A 199 23.30 -10.82 -5.62
C LYS A 199 22.52 -12.15 -5.57
N TRP A 200 21.23 -12.18 -5.92
CA TRP A 200 20.39 -13.39 -5.79
C TRP A 200 19.42 -13.54 -6.97
N GLN A 201 19.86 -14.19 -8.04
CA GLN A 201 19.01 -14.53 -9.19
C GLN A 201 18.61 -16.00 -9.15
N ASN A 202 17.36 -16.29 -8.79
CA ASN A 202 16.74 -17.57 -9.14
C ASN A 202 15.70 -17.30 -10.23
N LYS A 203 15.91 -17.88 -11.42
CA LYS A 203 14.97 -17.84 -12.55
C LYS A 203 14.24 -19.19 -12.71
N PRO A 204 13.02 -19.39 -12.14
CA PRO A 204 12.13 -20.45 -12.59
C PRO A 204 10.93 -19.90 -13.36
N LYS A 205 10.56 -20.60 -14.43
CA LYS A 205 9.58 -20.21 -15.47
C LYS A 205 8.09 -20.30 -15.09
N LEU A 206 7.67 -20.86 -13.92
CA LEU A 206 6.25 -21.01 -13.58
C LEU A 206 5.91 -20.89 -12.07
N TRP A 207 4.74 -20.30 -11.78
CA TRP A 207 4.15 -20.06 -10.45
C TRP A 207 3.92 -21.34 -9.62
N ASN A 208 3.28 -22.38 -10.19
CA ASN A 208 2.90 -23.59 -9.44
C ASN A 208 4.08 -24.43 -8.92
N ARG A 209 5.25 -24.37 -9.58
CA ARG A 209 6.47 -25.01 -9.08
C ARG A 209 7.12 -24.22 -7.93
N ARG A 210 6.81 -22.93 -7.76
CA ARG A 210 7.42 -22.04 -6.74
C ARG A 210 6.90 -22.25 -5.33
N CYS A 211 5.58 -22.34 -5.13
CA CYS A 211 5.04 -22.60 -3.80
C CYS A 211 5.56 -23.94 -3.22
N ARG A 212 5.75 -24.95 -4.08
CA ARG A 212 6.36 -26.24 -3.72
C ARG A 212 7.87 -26.17 -3.45
N LEU A 213 8.60 -25.25 -4.08
CA LEU A 213 10.03 -25.00 -3.84
C LEU A 213 10.30 -24.10 -2.62
N LEU A 214 9.33 -23.27 -2.24
CA LEU A 214 9.40 -22.38 -1.08
C LEU A 214 9.13 -23.13 0.22
N ALA A 215 8.13 -24.01 0.24
CA ALA A 215 7.70 -24.75 1.43
C ALA A 215 8.85 -25.45 2.21
N PRO A 216 9.88 -26.06 1.59
CA PRO A 216 10.97 -26.71 2.32
C PRO A 216 12.04 -25.75 2.87
N ARG A 217 12.12 -24.51 2.36
CA ARG A 217 13.15 -23.51 2.74
C ARG A 217 12.70 -22.56 3.86
N VAL A 218 11.45 -22.69 4.25
CA VAL A 218 10.77 -21.91 5.28
C VAL A 218 10.92 -22.67 6.60
N GLN A 219 11.67 -22.12 7.58
CA GLN A 219 11.90 -22.77 8.87
C GLN A 219 11.34 -21.96 10.05
N PRO A 220 10.78 -22.62 11.08
CA PRO A 220 10.30 -21.95 12.29
C PRO A 220 11.46 -21.29 13.08
N GLY A 221 11.20 -20.12 13.67
CA GLY A 221 12.06 -19.55 14.72
C GLY A 221 13.35 -18.86 14.27
N ARG A 222 13.65 -18.78 12.97
CA ARG A 222 14.71 -17.87 12.44
C ARG A 222 14.29 -17.04 11.23
N TYR A 223 13.18 -17.38 10.57
CA TYR A 223 12.79 -16.78 9.30
C TYR A 223 11.26 -16.65 9.15
N GLY A 224 10.66 -15.67 9.82
CA GLY A 224 9.32 -15.21 9.53
C GLY A 224 9.26 -14.74 8.08
N SER A 225 8.68 -15.56 7.20
CA SER A 225 8.47 -15.19 5.81
C SER A 225 7.22 -14.34 5.72
N ALA A 226 7.27 -13.24 4.98
CA ALA A 226 6.12 -12.57 4.41
C ALA A 226 6.29 -12.62 2.88
N LEU A 227 5.22 -12.87 2.12
CA LEU A 227 5.26 -12.93 0.66
C LEU A 227 4.38 -11.85 0.03
N PRO A 228 4.70 -10.56 0.10
CA PRO A 228 4.02 -9.56 -0.73
C PRO A 228 4.22 -9.94 -2.20
N GLY A 229 3.15 -10.40 -2.83
CA GLY A 229 3.17 -10.97 -4.16
C GLY A 229 2.46 -10.06 -5.14
N LEU A 230 3.20 -9.35 -6.00
CA LEU A 230 2.64 -8.75 -7.21
C LEU A 230 2.10 -9.92 -8.06
N CYS A 231 0.80 -10.18 -7.98
CA CYS A 231 0.12 -11.23 -8.71
C CYS A 231 -0.91 -10.56 -9.61
N GLN A 232 -0.47 -10.08 -10.77
CA GLN A 232 -1.40 -9.97 -11.89
C GLN A 232 -1.46 -11.32 -12.61
N PRO A 233 -2.68 -11.83 -12.91
CA PRO A 233 -2.84 -12.94 -13.84
C PRO A 233 -2.27 -12.62 -15.23
#